data_AF-Q54W67-F1
#
_entry.id   AF-Q54W67-F1
#
_cell.length_a   1.000
_cell.length_b   1.000
_cell.length_c   1.000
_cell.angle_alpha   90.00
_cell.angle_beta   90.00
_cell.angle_gamma   90.00
#
_symmetry.space_group_name_H-M   'P 1'
#
loop_
_entity.id
_entity.type
_entity.pdbx_description
1 polymer ?
#
loop_
_entity_poly.entity_id
_entity_poly.type
_entity_poly.pdbx_seq_one_letter_code
_entity_poly.pdbx_strand_id
1 'polypeptide(L)'
;MICATCKDVVCNECILLDHNGHKFGRIDVENSKEIFEEFKNNHLQNLDKQIGINNELLNESNNLFKSLEDKHTENVNTITEVFKKLFKLLQIIENNKIKQLVTLYDENKDINTNISTIVHDNSNNINLITNKYKNTINQINIDQIINNNNSYQHIEILKHCCQSRLLIKDNQNENKINELMDQYKNVNIVNNSKQVKESIKEIFEISNSLSITNVKDPKRVTAAGIEYFIYKNDSIIPNGTTHVAIAPSVKTIKIGSIPTSVKYLVLLDGFNVQLKEGMLPQSIMYLLVGAIKKPLLKGSIPNSVQCLFLLDGFNQKISEIPQSVLQLLLFDTLLTNFPYSKSIYRSSKYKQKLTYSNVNNWDGGNWEPIIEF
;
A
#
# COMPACT_ATOMS: atom_id res chain seq x y z
N MET A 1 -35.99 26.58 49.97
CA MET A 1 -36.90 27.54 49.31
C MET A 1 -37.63 26.80 48.20
N ILE A 2 -38.69 27.37 47.63
CA ILE A 2 -39.33 26.82 46.43
C ILE A 2 -38.98 27.73 45.27
N CYS A 3 -38.46 27.17 44.18
CA CYS A 3 -38.34 27.90 42.93
C CYS A 3 -39.73 27.98 42.29
N ALA A 4 -40.39 29.13 42.34
CA ALA A 4 -41.73 29.30 41.77
C ALA A 4 -41.73 29.10 40.25
N THR A 5 -40.59 29.31 39.60
CA THR A 5 -40.42 29.09 38.15
C THR A 5 -40.32 27.61 37.79
N CYS A 6 -39.56 26.81 38.55
CA CYS A 6 -39.39 25.37 38.30
C CYS A 6 -40.41 24.49 39.01
N LYS A 7 -41.11 25.04 40.01
CA LYS A 7 -41.97 24.33 40.98
C LYS A 7 -41.23 23.25 41.79
N ASP A 8 -39.94 23.51 42.05
CA ASP A 8 -39.06 22.58 42.76
C ASP A 8 -38.62 23.14 44.11
N VAL A 9 -38.38 22.22 45.06
CA VAL A 9 -37.74 22.55 46.33
C VAL A 9 -36.24 22.65 46.12
N VAL A 10 -35.67 23.81 46.43
CA VAL A 10 -34.25 24.11 46.22
C VAL A 10 -33.56 24.45 47.54
N CYS A 11 -32.33 23.96 47.71
CA CYS A 11 -31.44 24.40 48.78
C CYS A 11 -30.62 25.63 48.35
N ASN A 12 -29.95 26.29 49.30
CA ASN A 12 -29.18 27.52 49.01
C ASN A 12 -28.07 27.30 47.97
N GLU A 13 -27.47 26.10 47.91
CA GLU A 13 -26.42 25.78 46.93
C GLU A 13 -26.99 25.56 45.52
N CYS A 14 -28.10 24.82 45.38
CA CYS A 14 -28.72 24.54 44.07
C CYS A 14 -29.23 25.81 43.37
N ILE A 15 -29.61 26.84 44.14
CA ILE A 15 -30.08 28.12 43.60
C ILE A 15 -29.06 28.77 42.67
N LEU A 16 -27.76 28.64 42.98
CA LEU A 16 -26.69 29.28 42.23
C LEU A 16 -26.29 28.51 40.96
N LEU A 17 -26.65 27.22 40.87
CA LEU A 17 -26.24 26.34 39.78
C LEU A 17 -27.24 26.38 38.61
N ASP A 18 -28.48 25.95 38.85
CA ASP A 18 -29.43 25.69 37.76
C ASP A 18 -30.63 26.64 37.75
N HIS A 19 -30.81 27.44 38.80
CA HIS A 19 -31.98 28.30 38.97
C HIS A 19 -31.64 29.79 38.94
N ASN A 20 -30.52 30.15 38.33
CA ASN A 20 -30.08 31.53 38.30
C ASN A 20 -31.08 32.41 37.52
N GLY A 21 -31.53 33.49 38.15
CA GLY A 21 -32.57 34.38 37.60
C GLY A 21 -34.02 33.92 37.82
N HIS A 22 -34.26 32.79 38.48
CA HIS A 22 -35.61 32.35 38.82
C HIS A 22 -36.14 33.04 40.09
N LYS A 23 -37.47 33.02 40.27
CA LYS A 23 -38.12 33.56 41.46
C LYS A 23 -38.21 32.49 42.55
N PHE A 24 -37.87 32.87 43.79
CA PHE A 24 -37.89 31.97 44.94
C PHE A 24 -38.90 32.41 46.00
N GLY A 25 -39.71 31.47 46.45
CA GLY A 25 -40.63 31.59 47.57
C GLY A 25 -40.14 30.85 48.82
N ARG A 26 -40.73 31.18 49.97
CA ARG A 26 -40.52 30.42 51.21
C ARG A 26 -41.25 29.07 51.11
N ILE A 27 -40.76 28.07 51.84
CA ILE A 27 -41.48 26.81 51.98
C ILE A 27 -42.60 27.05 53.00
N ASP A 28 -43.81 27.31 52.53
CA ASP A 28 -45.01 27.52 53.33
C ASP A 28 -46.21 26.75 52.73
N VAL A 29 -47.36 26.82 53.39
CA VAL A 29 -48.58 26.09 52.99
C VAL A 29 -49.02 26.49 51.57
N GLU A 30 -49.00 27.78 51.24
CA GLU A 30 -49.46 28.28 49.94
C GLU A 30 -48.54 27.81 48.82
N ASN A 31 -47.22 27.99 48.97
CA ASN A 31 -46.24 27.62 47.95
C ASN A 31 -46.07 26.09 47.81
N SER A 32 -46.25 25.31 48.90
CA SER A 32 -46.05 23.84 48.87
C SER A 32 -47.30 23.07 48.42
N LYS A 33 -48.49 23.67 48.56
CA LYS A 33 -49.77 23.03 48.21
C LYS A 33 -49.83 22.67 46.73
N GLU A 34 -49.37 23.55 45.85
CA GLU A 34 -49.38 23.31 44.41
C GLU A 34 -48.50 22.10 44.04
N ILE A 35 -47.26 22.02 44.57
CA ILE A 35 -46.33 20.90 44.34
C ILE A 35 -46.93 19.58 44.85
N PHE A 36 -47.51 19.58 46.04
CA PHE A 36 -48.08 18.36 46.62
C PHE A 36 -49.32 17.88 45.85
N GLU A 37 -50.20 18.79 45.42
CA GLU A 37 -51.35 18.43 44.59
C GLU A 37 -50.91 17.90 43.22
N GLU A 38 -49.85 18.45 42.62
CA GLU A 38 -49.25 17.89 41.40
C GLU A 38 -48.69 16.48 41.64
N PHE A 39 -47.94 16.27 42.74
CA PHE A 39 -47.43 14.93 43.09
C PHE A 39 -48.56 13.91 43.30
N LYS A 40 -49.58 14.27 44.08
CA LYS A 40 -50.70 13.41 44.44
C LYS A 40 -51.58 13.06 43.23
N ASN A 41 -51.91 14.07 42.42
CA ASN A 41 -52.88 13.91 41.33
C ASN A 41 -52.21 13.45 40.03
N ASN A 42 -50.91 13.67 39.85
CA ASN A 42 -50.19 13.36 38.61
C ASN A 42 -49.02 12.39 38.83
N HIS A 43 -48.05 12.71 39.68
CA HIS A 43 -46.80 11.94 39.76
C HIS A 43 -47.03 10.51 40.27
N LEU A 44 -47.69 10.33 41.41
CA LEU A 44 -47.84 9.02 42.06
C LEU A 44 -48.52 7.99 41.13
N GLN A 45 -49.56 8.40 40.41
CA GLN A 45 -50.27 7.54 39.45
C GLN A 45 -49.44 7.20 38.21
N ASN A 46 -48.47 8.03 37.85
CA ASN A 46 -47.61 7.82 36.70
C ASN A 46 -46.32 7.03 37.03
N LEU A 47 -45.96 6.86 38.31
CA LEU A 47 -44.79 6.07 38.71
C LEU A 47 -44.91 4.59 38.30
N ASP A 48 -46.07 3.97 38.44
CA ASP A 48 -46.29 2.58 38.00
C ASP A 48 -46.12 2.44 36.47
N LYS A 49 -46.56 3.44 35.70
CA LYS A 49 -46.33 3.49 34.25
C LYS A 49 -44.83 3.59 33.93
N GLN A 50 -44.07 4.34 34.72
CA GLN A 50 -42.62 4.47 34.56
C GLN A 50 -41.88 3.15 34.84
N ILE A 51 -42.35 2.33 35.80
CA ILE A 51 -41.80 0.98 36.02
C ILE A 51 -41.99 0.11 34.78
N GLY A 52 -43.19 0.15 34.18
CA GLY A 52 -43.48 -0.54 32.92
C GLY A 52 -42.54 -0.10 31.79
N ILE A 53 -42.42 1.21 31.58
CA ILE A 53 -41.51 1.81 30.57
C ILE A 53 -40.05 1.38 30.83
N ASN A 54 -39.57 1.41 32.07
CA ASN A 54 -38.20 1.02 32.40
C ASN A 54 -37.92 -0.47 32.10
N ASN A 55 -38.89 -1.35 32.35
CA ASN A 55 -38.76 -2.78 32.02
C ASN A 55 -38.78 -3.02 30.51
N GLU A 56 -39.61 -2.29 29.76
CA GLU A 56 -39.61 -2.31 28.29
C GLU A 56 -38.26 -1.84 27.74
N LEU A 57 -37.75 -0.70 28.23
CA LEU A 57 -36.42 -0.18 27.86
C LEU A 57 -35.29 -1.17 28.21
N LEU A 58 -35.38 -1.85 29.35
CA LEU A 58 -34.40 -2.87 29.74
C LEU A 58 -34.42 -4.07 28.79
N ASN A 59 -35.61 -4.53 28.38
CA ASN A 59 -35.75 -5.61 27.40
C ASN A 59 -35.25 -5.19 26.02
N GLU A 60 -35.57 -3.97 25.56
CA GLU A 60 -35.04 -3.41 24.33
C GLU A 60 -33.51 -3.33 24.36
N SER A 61 -32.94 -2.84 25.46
CA SER A 61 -31.49 -2.76 25.67
C SER A 61 -30.83 -4.14 25.60
N ASN A 62 -31.39 -5.15 26.28
CA ASN A 62 -30.88 -6.52 26.26
C ASN A 62 -30.95 -7.14 24.85
N ASN A 63 -32.02 -6.90 24.10
CA ASN A 63 -32.15 -7.40 22.73
C ASN A 63 -31.14 -6.75 21.77
N LEU A 64 -30.90 -5.44 21.92
CA LEU A 64 -29.85 -4.74 21.19
C LEU A 64 -28.46 -5.29 21.55
N PHE A 65 -28.19 -5.50 22.84
CA PHE A 65 -26.93 -6.06 23.30
C PHE A 65 -26.70 -7.49 22.77
N LYS A 66 -27.73 -8.34 22.77
CA LYS A 66 -27.67 -9.70 22.20
C LYS A 66 -27.22 -9.67 20.73
N SER A 67 -27.77 -8.74 19.95
CA SER A 67 -27.36 -8.55 18.55
C SER A 67 -25.90 -8.12 18.42
N LEU A 68 -25.39 -7.30 19.35
CA LEU A 68 -23.98 -6.92 19.41
C LEU A 68 -23.07 -8.10 19.80
N GLU A 69 -23.49 -8.96 20.72
CA GLU A 69 -22.75 -10.19 21.09
C GLU A 69 -22.60 -11.15 19.91
N ASP A 70 -23.69 -11.35 19.16
CA ASP A 70 -23.68 -12.23 18.00
C ASP A 70 -22.78 -11.66 16.90
N LYS A 71 -22.85 -10.34 16.67
CA LYS A 71 -21.94 -9.66 15.74
C LYS A 71 -20.48 -9.71 16.19
N HIS A 72 -20.22 -9.57 17.49
CA HIS A 72 -18.89 -9.72 18.06
C HIS A 72 -18.32 -11.12 17.77
N THR A 73 -19.11 -12.16 18.04
CA THR A 73 -18.73 -13.55 17.80
C THR A 73 -18.44 -13.80 16.32
N GLU A 74 -19.29 -13.32 15.42
CA GLU A 74 -19.10 -13.40 13.97
C GLU A 74 -17.80 -12.70 13.52
N ASN A 75 -17.54 -11.49 14.03
CA ASN A 75 -16.33 -10.72 13.70
C ASN A 75 -15.06 -11.46 14.15
N VAL A 76 -15.06 -12.01 15.39
CA VAL A 76 -13.92 -12.78 15.92
C VAL A 76 -13.65 -14.03 15.07
N ASN A 77 -14.69 -14.78 14.71
CA ASN A 77 -14.56 -15.98 13.87
C ASN A 77 -14.05 -15.64 12.48
N THR A 78 -14.55 -14.55 11.88
CA THR A 78 -14.11 -14.06 10.57
C THR A 78 -12.62 -13.72 10.57
N ILE A 79 -12.17 -12.94 11.56
CA ILE A 79 -10.76 -12.57 11.71
C ILE A 79 -9.89 -13.83 11.85
N THR A 80 -10.30 -14.74 12.73
CA THR A 80 -9.56 -15.98 13.02
C THR A 80 -9.36 -16.84 11.77
N GLU A 81 -10.42 -17.07 10.99
CA GLU A 81 -10.35 -17.90 9.79
C GLU A 81 -9.55 -17.26 8.65
N VAL A 82 -9.59 -15.92 8.50
CA VAL A 82 -8.74 -15.21 7.52
C VAL A 82 -7.26 -15.39 7.88
N PHE A 83 -6.86 -15.16 9.13
CA PHE A 83 -5.46 -15.32 9.55
C PHE A 83 -4.97 -16.76 9.43
N LYS A 84 -5.82 -17.75 9.75
CA LYS A 84 -5.51 -19.17 9.55
C LYS A 84 -5.20 -19.51 8.09
N LYS A 85 -5.94 -18.92 7.13
CA LYS A 85 -5.64 -19.08 5.69
C LYS A 85 -4.33 -18.40 5.29
N LEU A 86 -4.07 -17.20 5.81
CA LEU A 86 -2.82 -16.47 5.54
C LEU A 86 -1.58 -17.21 6.04
N PHE A 87 -1.63 -17.80 7.24
CA PHE A 87 -0.51 -18.60 7.75
C PHE A 87 -0.21 -19.82 6.88
N LYS A 88 -1.24 -20.51 6.37
CA LYS A 88 -1.06 -21.63 5.42
C LYS A 88 -0.36 -21.16 4.14
N LEU A 89 -0.75 -20.00 3.61
CA LEU A 89 -0.12 -19.43 2.42
C LEU A 89 1.35 -19.06 2.67
N LEU A 90 1.65 -18.44 3.81
CA LEU A 90 3.04 -18.10 4.20
C LEU A 90 3.92 -19.34 4.26
N GLN A 91 3.44 -20.43 4.87
CA GLN A 91 4.17 -21.69 4.95
C GLN A 91 4.43 -22.31 3.55
N ILE A 92 3.45 -22.26 2.65
CA ILE A 92 3.62 -22.74 1.27
C ILE A 92 4.69 -21.91 0.55
N ILE A 93 4.65 -20.58 0.68
CA ILE A 93 5.61 -19.67 0.04
C ILE A 93 7.02 -19.95 0.56
N GLU A 94 7.20 -20.05 1.88
CA GLU A 94 8.47 -20.38 2.53
C GLU A 94 9.07 -21.68 1.96
N ASN A 95 8.30 -22.76 2.02
CA ASN A 95 8.74 -24.07 1.52
C ASN A 95 9.09 -24.04 0.03
N ASN A 96 8.31 -23.33 -0.78
CA ASN A 96 8.57 -23.20 -2.20
C ASN A 96 9.90 -22.46 -2.47
N LYS A 97 10.16 -21.36 -1.75
CA LYS A 97 11.40 -20.60 -1.89
C LYS A 97 12.62 -21.39 -1.44
N ILE A 98 12.53 -22.12 -0.33
CA ILE A 98 13.59 -23.02 0.11
C ILE A 98 13.86 -24.09 -0.95
N LYS A 99 12.81 -24.71 -1.50
CA LYS A 99 12.96 -25.73 -2.55
C LYS A 99 13.69 -25.18 -3.79
N GLN A 100 13.38 -23.95 -4.22
CA GLN A 100 14.09 -23.32 -5.34
C GLN A 100 15.59 -23.14 -5.04
N LEU A 101 15.95 -22.70 -3.82
CA LEU A 101 17.35 -22.57 -3.40
C LEU A 101 18.07 -23.92 -3.39
N VAL A 102 17.40 -24.97 -2.89
CA VAL A 102 17.94 -26.34 -2.88
C VAL A 102 18.18 -26.83 -4.30
N THR A 103 17.25 -26.63 -5.23
CA THR A 103 17.45 -27.02 -6.64
C THR A 103 18.64 -26.31 -7.28
N LEU A 104 18.79 -24.99 -7.08
CA LEU A 104 19.94 -24.23 -7.61
C LEU A 104 21.27 -24.72 -7.00
N TYR A 105 21.25 -25.07 -5.71
CA TYR A 105 22.40 -25.66 -5.04
C TYR A 105 22.75 -27.05 -5.58
N ASP A 106 21.75 -27.91 -5.81
CA ASP A 106 21.96 -29.26 -6.36
C ASP A 106 22.54 -29.20 -7.78
N GLU A 107 22.08 -28.28 -8.62
CA GLU A 107 22.65 -28.06 -9.96
C GLU A 107 24.13 -27.62 -9.88
N ASN A 108 24.45 -26.70 -8.96
CA ASN A 108 25.84 -26.30 -8.71
C ASN A 108 26.67 -27.48 -8.16
N LYS A 109 26.08 -28.32 -7.32
CA LYS A 109 26.74 -29.51 -6.77
C LYS A 109 27.07 -30.51 -7.88
N ASP A 110 26.19 -30.70 -8.85
CA ASP A 110 26.43 -31.55 -10.02
C ASP A 110 27.57 -31.02 -10.88
N ILE A 111 27.60 -29.71 -11.14
CA ILE A 111 28.70 -29.04 -11.85
C ILE A 111 30.03 -29.26 -11.11
N ASN A 112 30.05 -29.04 -9.79
CA ASN A 112 31.23 -29.25 -8.96
C ASN A 112 31.72 -30.70 -8.99
N THR A 113 30.79 -31.67 -8.97
CA THR A 113 31.11 -33.09 -9.06
C THR A 113 31.75 -33.46 -10.39
N ASN A 114 31.25 -32.89 -11.49
CA ASN A 114 31.84 -33.09 -12.83
C ASN A 114 33.25 -32.51 -12.91
N ILE A 115 33.47 -31.28 -12.43
CA ILE A 115 34.81 -30.67 -12.37
C ILE A 115 35.74 -31.53 -11.53
N SER A 116 35.29 -31.96 -10.35
CA SER A 116 36.08 -32.80 -9.44
C SER A 116 36.49 -34.12 -10.08
N THR A 117 35.58 -34.77 -10.81
CA THR A 117 35.87 -36.01 -11.56
C THR A 117 36.93 -35.78 -12.63
N ILE A 118 36.79 -34.73 -13.46
CA ILE A 118 37.76 -34.40 -14.53
C ILE A 118 39.15 -34.16 -13.92
N VAL A 119 39.24 -33.36 -12.87
CA VAL A 119 40.52 -33.06 -12.19
C VAL A 119 41.13 -34.32 -11.58
N HIS A 120 40.32 -35.15 -10.95
CA HIS A 120 40.78 -36.40 -10.33
C HIS A 120 41.30 -37.40 -11.37
N ASP A 121 40.57 -37.62 -12.46
CA ASP A 121 40.98 -38.52 -13.54
C ASP A 121 42.28 -38.05 -14.21
N ASN A 122 42.40 -36.74 -14.44
CA ASN A 122 43.63 -36.15 -14.95
C ASN A 122 44.81 -36.38 -13.99
N SER A 123 44.63 -36.11 -12.69
CA SER A 123 45.65 -36.33 -11.67
C SER A 123 46.08 -37.80 -11.59
N ASN A 124 45.13 -38.74 -11.63
CA ASN A 124 45.40 -40.17 -11.64
C ASN A 124 46.22 -40.58 -12.87
N ASN A 125 45.83 -40.13 -14.06
CA ASN A 125 46.56 -40.41 -15.31
C ASN A 125 47.99 -39.83 -15.26
N ILE A 126 48.15 -38.59 -14.78
CA ILE A 126 49.46 -37.95 -14.60
C ILE A 126 50.34 -38.77 -13.64
N ASN A 127 49.79 -39.17 -12.49
CA ASN A 127 50.52 -39.96 -11.50
C ASN A 127 50.92 -41.34 -12.03
N LEU A 128 50.02 -42.03 -12.74
CA LEU A 128 50.31 -43.33 -13.36
C LEU A 128 51.47 -43.25 -14.35
N ILE A 129 51.43 -42.28 -15.28
CA ILE A 129 52.46 -42.09 -16.29
C ILE A 129 53.77 -41.66 -15.62
N THR A 130 53.71 -40.68 -14.71
CA THR A 130 54.89 -40.15 -14.03
C THR A 130 55.59 -41.26 -13.23
N ASN A 131 54.85 -42.00 -12.40
CA ASN A 131 55.45 -43.06 -11.58
C ASN A 131 56.05 -44.19 -12.43
N LYS A 132 55.43 -44.54 -13.56
CA LYS A 132 55.94 -45.58 -14.46
C LYS A 132 57.28 -45.21 -15.11
N TYR A 133 57.48 -43.94 -15.45
CA TYR A 133 58.62 -43.51 -16.28
C TYR A 133 59.65 -42.64 -15.55
N LYS A 134 59.33 -42.04 -14.39
CA LYS A 134 60.18 -41.06 -13.67
C LYS A 134 61.64 -41.47 -13.53
N ASN A 135 61.90 -42.75 -13.24
CA ASN A 135 63.26 -43.26 -13.00
C ASN A 135 63.84 -44.06 -14.17
N THR A 136 63.02 -44.44 -15.15
CA THR A 136 63.39 -45.38 -16.22
C THR A 136 63.43 -44.73 -17.60
N ILE A 137 62.82 -43.56 -17.79
CA ILE A 137 62.61 -42.95 -19.12
C ILE A 137 63.91 -42.78 -19.92
N ASN A 138 65.00 -42.38 -19.27
CA ASN A 138 66.30 -42.18 -19.92
C ASN A 138 66.99 -43.49 -20.34
N GLN A 139 66.54 -44.63 -19.83
CA GLN A 139 67.07 -45.97 -20.15
C GLN A 139 66.24 -46.66 -21.25
N ILE A 140 65.07 -46.12 -21.61
CA ILE A 140 64.19 -46.69 -22.62
C ILE A 140 64.75 -46.35 -24.01
N ASN A 141 65.20 -47.38 -24.74
CA ASN A 141 65.52 -47.29 -26.16
C ASN A 141 64.36 -47.87 -26.98
N ILE A 142 63.57 -47.00 -27.61
CA ILE A 142 62.34 -47.40 -28.31
C ILE A 142 62.62 -48.32 -29.52
N ASP A 143 63.73 -48.10 -30.23
CA ASP A 143 64.12 -48.92 -31.38
C ASP A 143 64.39 -50.36 -30.96
N GLN A 144 65.07 -50.55 -29.82
CA GLN A 144 65.31 -51.89 -29.25
C GLN A 144 64.01 -52.59 -28.83
N ILE A 145 63.06 -51.86 -28.23
CA ILE A 145 61.78 -52.43 -27.77
C ILE A 145 60.89 -52.82 -28.96
N ILE A 146 60.84 -52.01 -30.01
CA ILE A 146 60.07 -52.30 -31.23
C ILE A 146 60.63 -53.54 -31.95
N ASN A 147 61.97 -53.67 -32.03
CA ASN A 147 62.62 -54.78 -32.73
C ASN A 147 62.57 -56.11 -31.96
N ASN A 148 62.40 -56.08 -30.64
CA ASN A 148 62.20 -57.29 -29.83
C ASN A 148 60.74 -57.76 -29.92
N ASN A 149 60.43 -58.59 -30.94
CA ASN A 149 59.13 -59.12 -31.39
C ASN A 149 58.11 -59.65 -30.35
N ASN A 150 58.42 -59.69 -29.05
CA ASN A 150 57.60 -60.36 -28.03
C ASN A 150 56.93 -59.43 -27.00
N SER A 151 56.92 -58.11 -27.17
CA SER A 151 56.24 -57.26 -26.19
C SER A 151 55.42 -56.12 -26.81
N TYR A 152 54.14 -56.07 -26.45
CA TYR A 152 53.24 -54.92 -26.68
C TYR A 152 53.66 -53.66 -25.87
N GLN A 153 54.85 -53.65 -25.26
CA GLN A 153 55.35 -52.55 -24.42
C GLN A 153 55.49 -51.24 -25.20
N HIS A 154 55.97 -51.29 -26.46
CA HIS A 154 56.10 -50.09 -27.29
C HIS A 154 54.74 -49.41 -27.53
N ILE A 155 53.67 -50.18 -27.74
CA ILE A 155 52.30 -49.65 -27.89
C ILE A 155 51.85 -48.91 -26.63
N GLU A 156 52.12 -49.46 -25.45
CA GLU A 156 51.77 -48.82 -24.18
C GLU A 156 52.53 -47.51 -23.97
N ILE A 157 53.84 -47.48 -24.28
CA ILE A 157 54.66 -46.26 -24.23
C ILE A 157 54.07 -45.19 -25.17
N LEU A 158 53.80 -45.56 -26.42
CA LEU A 158 53.21 -44.64 -27.41
C LEU A 158 51.82 -44.14 -26.97
N LYS A 159 51.01 -45.00 -26.35
CA LYS A 159 49.72 -44.61 -25.76
C LYS A 159 49.90 -43.56 -24.66
N HIS A 160 50.84 -43.79 -23.73
CA HIS A 160 51.13 -42.82 -22.66
C HIS A 160 51.71 -41.51 -23.21
N CYS A 161 52.53 -41.55 -24.26
CA CYS A 161 52.99 -40.34 -24.97
C CYS A 161 51.80 -39.53 -25.53
N CYS A 162 50.86 -40.20 -26.19
CA CYS A 162 49.65 -39.55 -26.71
C CYS A 162 48.77 -38.97 -25.59
N GLN A 163 48.55 -39.71 -24.49
CA GLN A 163 47.77 -39.23 -23.35
C GLN A 163 48.43 -38.02 -22.65
N SER A 164 49.75 -38.05 -22.48
CA SER A 164 50.51 -36.94 -21.89
C SER A 164 50.38 -35.65 -22.71
N ARG A 165 50.29 -35.77 -24.04
CA ARG A 165 50.06 -34.62 -24.93
C ARG A 165 48.72 -33.95 -24.66
N LEU A 166 47.64 -34.74 -24.53
CA LEU A 166 46.30 -34.22 -24.21
C LEU A 166 46.27 -33.53 -22.83
N LEU A 167 46.98 -34.09 -21.86
CA LEU A 167 47.04 -33.56 -20.48
C LEU A 167 47.82 -32.24 -20.36
N ILE A 168 48.79 -31.98 -21.25
CA ILE A 168 49.72 -30.85 -21.12
C ILE A 168 49.52 -29.78 -22.20
N LYS A 169 49.40 -30.17 -23.48
CA LYS A 169 49.54 -29.24 -24.61
C LYS A 169 48.22 -28.69 -25.13
N ASP A 170 47.17 -29.51 -25.14
CA ASP A 170 45.99 -29.17 -25.92
C ASP A 170 45.04 -28.20 -25.17
N ASN A 171 45.35 -27.79 -23.92
CA ASN A 171 44.53 -26.95 -23.01
C ASN A 171 43.05 -27.38 -22.90
N GLN A 172 42.66 -28.52 -23.47
CA GLN A 172 41.27 -28.95 -23.61
C GLN A 172 40.62 -29.16 -22.24
N ASN A 173 41.35 -29.74 -21.29
CA ASN A 173 40.85 -29.95 -19.94
C ASN A 173 40.65 -28.65 -19.18
N GLU A 174 41.57 -27.69 -19.30
CA GLU A 174 41.45 -26.38 -18.68
C GLU A 174 40.27 -25.61 -19.26
N ASN A 175 40.18 -25.54 -20.59
CA ASN A 175 39.04 -24.94 -21.28
C ASN A 175 37.73 -25.59 -20.85
N LYS A 176 37.70 -26.93 -20.72
CA LYS A 176 36.48 -27.63 -20.31
C LYS A 176 36.08 -27.34 -18.87
N ILE A 177 37.05 -27.23 -17.97
CA ILE A 177 36.82 -26.84 -16.57
C ILE A 177 36.30 -25.40 -16.52
N ASN A 178 36.91 -24.47 -17.25
CA ASN A 178 36.46 -23.08 -17.32
C ASN A 178 35.01 -22.98 -17.86
N GLU A 179 34.68 -23.69 -18.93
CA GLU A 179 33.31 -23.79 -19.45
C GLU A 179 32.29 -24.31 -18.43
N LEU A 180 32.70 -25.24 -17.55
CA LEU A 180 31.85 -25.76 -16.47
C LEU A 180 31.73 -24.75 -15.33
N MET A 181 32.81 -24.07 -14.98
CA MET A 181 32.79 -23.02 -13.96
C MET A 181 31.89 -21.85 -14.35
N ASP A 182 31.86 -21.48 -15.63
CA ASP A 182 30.96 -20.45 -16.15
C ASP A 182 29.47 -20.84 -16.05
N GLN A 183 29.16 -22.13 -15.86
CA GLN A 183 27.77 -22.61 -15.68
C GLN A 183 27.29 -22.51 -14.24
N TYR A 184 28.15 -22.20 -13.27
CA TYR A 184 27.72 -22.02 -11.88
C TYR A 184 26.65 -20.93 -11.77
N LYS A 185 25.58 -21.23 -11.05
CA LYS A 185 24.47 -20.32 -10.79
C LYS A 185 24.71 -19.53 -9.51
N ASN A 186 24.96 -18.23 -9.65
CA ASN A 186 25.01 -17.30 -8.52
C ASN A 186 23.60 -16.99 -8.01
N VAL A 187 23.41 -17.05 -6.69
CA VAL A 187 22.10 -16.86 -6.06
C VAL A 187 22.08 -15.58 -5.22
N ASN A 188 21.19 -14.67 -5.56
CA ASN A 188 20.93 -13.44 -4.81
C ASN A 188 19.54 -13.45 -4.21
N ILE A 189 19.42 -13.12 -2.92
CA ILE A 189 18.14 -13.08 -2.20
C ILE A 189 17.77 -11.63 -1.91
N VAL A 190 16.57 -11.21 -2.35
CA VAL A 190 16.00 -9.90 -2.02
C VAL A 190 14.94 -10.08 -0.94
N ASN A 191 15.09 -9.38 0.20
CA ASN A 191 14.18 -9.45 1.33
C ASN A 191 13.34 -8.17 1.46
N ASN A 192 12.06 -8.25 1.09
CA ASN A 192 11.10 -7.15 1.17
C ASN A 192 10.16 -7.23 2.40
N SER A 193 10.54 -7.97 3.44
CA SER A 193 9.67 -8.27 4.59
C SER A 193 9.12 -7.03 5.31
N LYS A 194 9.86 -5.91 5.34
CA LYS A 194 9.41 -4.66 5.95
C LYS A 194 8.15 -4.11 5.28
N GLN A 195 8.11 -4.09 3.95
CA GLN A 195 6.96 -3.62 3.18
C GLN A 195 5.75 -4.53 3.39
N VAL A 196 5.97 -5.85 3.37
CA VAL A 196 4.90 -6.83 3.58
C VAL A 196 4.30 -6.72 4.99
N LYS A 197 5.13 -6.49 6.02
CA LYS A 197 4.65 -6.32 7.40
C LYS A 197 3.70 -5.15 7.55
N GLU A 198 3.97 -4.01 6.90
CA GLU A 198 3.06 -2.87 6.97
C GLU A 198 1.74 -3.19 6.27
N SER A 199 1.75 -3.83 5.09
CA SER A 199 0.51 -4.26 4.42
C SER A 199 -0.30 -5.29 5.22
N ILE A 200 0.35 -6.18 5.99
CA ILE A 200 -0.33 -7.16 6.84
C ILE A 200 -1.10 -6.48 8.00
N LYS A 201 -0.61 -5.37 8.55
CA LYS A 201 -1.31 -4.67 9.65
C LYS A 201 -2.67 -4.13 9.22
N GLU A 202 -2.87 -3.93 7.92
CA GLU A 202 -4.04 -3.28 7.35
C GLU A 202 -5.12 -4.31 6.90
N ILE A 203 -4.94 -5.62 7.14
CA ILE A 203 -5.90 -6.66 6.74
C ILE A 203 -7.29 -6.42 7.32
N PHE A 204 -7.36 -5.90 8.56
CA PHE A 204 -8.61 -5.51 9.19
C PHE A 204 -8.46 -4.10 9.77
N GLU A 205 -9.41 -3.25 9.45
CA GLU A 205 -9.62 -1.97 10.11
C GLU A 205 -10.84 -2.09 11.04
N ILE A 206 -10.67 -1.72 12.32
CA ILE A 206 -11.76 -1.72 13.30
C ILE A 206 -12.14 -0.26 13.55
N SER A 207 -13.32 0.14 13.08
CA SER A 207 -13.86 1.48 13.31
C SER A 207 -15.07 1.41 14.23
N ASN A 208 -15.10 2.32 15.21
CA ASN A 208 -16.30 2.60 15.99
C ASN A 208 -17.06 3.72 15.27
N SER A 209 -18.17 3.39 14.62
CA SER A 209 -18.99 4.34 13.86
C SER A 209 -19.60 5.41 14.79
N LEU A 210 -18.88 6.49 15.06
CA LEU A 210 -19.46 7.74 15.57
C LEU A 210 -18.85 9.01 14.98
N SER A 211 -17.99 8.92 13.97
CA SER A 211 -17.53 10.11 13.23
C SER A 211 -18.41 10.41 12.03
N ILE A 212 -19.59 10.94 12.30
CA ILE A 212 -20.39 11.68 11.32
C ILE A 212 -19.66 13.00 11.04
N THR A 213 -18.90 13.08 9.95
CA THR A 213 -18.79 14.34 9.22
C THR A 213 -19.69 14.19 8.01
N ASN A 214 -20.68 15.07 7.85
CA ASN A 214 -21.73 15.06 6.82
C ASN A 214 -21.23 15.19 5.35
N VAL A 215 -20.01 14.75 5.05
CA VAL A 215 -19.54 14.66 3.68
C VAL A 215 -19.85 13.26 3.17
N LYS A 216 -20.80 13.15 2.23
CA LYS A 216 -21.03 11.90 1.51
C LYS A 216 -19.74 11.58 0.76
N ASP A 217 -19.15 10.42 1.02
CA ASP A 217 -18.05 9.91 0.23
C ASP A 217 -18.57 9.35 -1.09
N PRO A 218 -17.87 9.55 -2.21
CA PRO A 218 -18.28 8.92 -3.45
C PRO A 218 -18.17 7.40 -3.37
N LYS A 219 -19.10 6.73 -4.05
CA LYS A 219 -19.11 5.29 -4.32
C LYS A 219 -18.29 4.95 -5.56
N ARG A 220 -18.33 5.82 -6.57
CA ARG A 220 -17.63 5.64 -7.84
C ARG A 220 -17.19 6.99 -8.42
N VAL A 221 -16.01 6.98 -9.04
CA VAL A 221 -15.50 8.12 -9.81
C VAL A 221 -15.01 7.59 -11.14
N THR A 222 -15.55 8.10 -12.25
CA THR A 222 -15.09 7.78 -13.60
C THR A 222 -14.68 9.05 -14.34
N ALA A 223 -13.63 9.00 -15.16
CA ALA A 223 -13.32 10.06 -16.11
C ALA A 223 -12.94 9.41 -17.45
N ALA A 224 -13.60 9.84 -18.53
CA ALA A 224 -13.50 9.20 -19.85
C ALA A 224 -13.64 7.67 -19.84
N GLY A 225 -14.60 7.18 -19.05
CA GLY A 225 -14.88 5.74 -18.93
C GLY A 225 -13.86 4.95 -18.10
N ILE A 226 -12.86 5.59 -17.50
CA ILE A 226 -11.90 4.94 -16.61
C ILE A 226 -12.33 5.14 -15.16
N GLU A 227 -12.46 4.04 -14.42
CA GLU A 227 -12.76 4.05 -12.98
C GLU A 227 -11.52 4.36 -12.13
N TYR A 228 -11.72 5.16 -11.09
CA TYR A 228 -10.71 5.52 -10.11
C TYR A 228 -10.94 4.78 -8.81
N PHE A 229 -9.87 4.27 -8.21
CA PHE A 229 -9.92 3.75 -6.86
C PHE A 229 -10.14 4.89 -5.86
N ILE A 230 -11.18 4.81 -5.04
CA ILE A 230 -11.50 5.86 -4.07
C ILE A 230 -10.69 5.64 -2.79
N TYR A 231 -9.72 6.51 -2.55
CA TYR A 231 -8.89 6.53 -1.35
C TYR A 231 -9.60 7.31 -0.24
N LYS A 232 -9.95 6.64 0.86
CA LYS A 232 -10.51 7.22 2.09
C LYS A 232 -9.46 7.15 3.21
N ASN A 233 -9.77 7.66 4.41
CA ASN A 233 -8.91 7.35 5.56
C ASN A 233 -8.74 5.84 5.67
N ASP A 234 -7.53 5.42 6.01
CA ASP A 234 -7.19 4.01 6.28
C ASP A 234 -7.38 3.04 5.09
N SER A 235 -7.67 3.58 3.89
CA SER A 235 -7.70 2.80 2.64
C SER A 235 -6.30 2.47 2.15
N ILE A 236 -6.06 1.19 1.84
CA ILE A 236 -4.86 0.75 1.13
C ILE A 236 -5.14 0.83 -0.37
N ILE A 237 -4.29 1.53 -1.12
CA ILE A 237 -4.36 1.49 -2.58
C ILE A 237 -3.73 0.17 -3.05
N PRO A 238 -4.47 -0.69 -3.78
CA PRO A 238 -3.92 -1.93 -4.30
C PRO A 238 -2.63 -1.71 -5.09
N ASN A 239 -1.68 -2.63 -4.96
CA ASN A 239 -0.42 -2.50 -5.70
C ASN A 239 -0.70 -2.58 -7.21
N GLY A 240 -0.11 -1.65 -7.97
CA GLY A 240 -0.36 -1.55 -9.41
C GLY A 240 -1.55 -0.68 -9.79
N THR A 241 -2.35 -0.18 -8.83
CA THR A 241 -3.39 0.81 -9.14
C THR A 241 -2.76 2.06 -9.76
N THR A 242 -3.29 2.47 -10.91
CA THR A 242 -2.80 3.62 -11.70
C THR A 242 -3.68 4.86 -11.59
N HIS A 243 -4.96 4.69 -11.23
CA HIS A 243 -5.98 5.75 -11.15
C HIS A 243 -6.58 5.80 -9.74
N VAL A 244 -6.39 6.93 -9.03
CA VAL A 244 -6.85 7.10 -7.64
C VAL A 244 -7.60 8.42 -7.48
N ALA A 245 -8.70 8.40 -6.72
CA ALA A 245 -9.44 9.59 -6.32
C ALA A 245 -9.44 9.70 -4.78
N ILE A 246 -8.93 10.81 -4.24
CA ILE A 246 -8.85 11.06 -2.80
C ILE A 246 -10.18 11.63 -2.32
N ALA A 247 -10.88 10.88 -1.47
CA ALA A 247 -12.17 11.23 -0.92
C ALA A 247 -12.10 12.42 0.06
N PRO A 248 -13.21 13.16 0.24
CA PRO A 248 -13.22 14.29 1.16
C PRO A 248 -13.17 13.89 2.64
N SER A 249 -13.51 12.64 2.99
CA SER A 249 -13.35 12.12 4.36
C SER A 249 -11.88 11.98 4.78
N VAL A 250 -10.92 12.03 3.85
CA VAL A 250 -9.49 11.93 4.15
C VAL A 250 -9.04 13.07 5.05
N LYS A 251 -8.47 12.73 6.21
CA LYS A 251 -7.96 13.67 7.24
C LYS A 251 -6.45 13.83 7.18
N THR A 252 -5.73 12.80 6.71
CA THR A 252 -4.27 12.81 6.59
C THR A 252 -3.80 11.99 5.39
N ILE A 253 -2.68 12.39 4.79
CA ILE A 253 -1.97 11.64 3.77
C ILE A 253 -0.54 11.45 4.29
N LYS A 254 -0.14 10.19 4.53
CA LYS A 254 1.21 9.87 4.97
C LYS A 254 2.13 9.82 3.74
N ILE A 255 3.37 10.28 3.87
CA ILE A 255 4.37 10.13 2.81
C ILE A 255 4.52 8.64 2.48
N GLY A 256 4.35 8.28 1.22
CA GLY A 256 4.40 6.90 0.74
C GLY A 256 3.09 6.10 0.85
N SER A 257 1.99 6.68 1.35
CA SER A 257 0.69 5.98 1.37
C SER A 257 0.05 5.85 0.00
N ILE A 258 0.42 6.73 -0.95
CA ILE A 258 0.03 6.62 -2.35
C ILE A 258 1.17 5.92 -3.11
N PRO A 259 0.94 4.71 -3.66
CA PRO A 259 1.96 3.94 -4.36
C PRO A 259 2.53 4.66 -5.59
N THR A 260 3.79 4.36 -5.92
CA THR A 260 4.46 4.89 -7.12
C THR A 260 3.91 4.32 -8.44
N SER A 261 2.97 3.38 -8.39
CA SER A 261 2.21 2.93 -9.56
C SER A 261 1.17 3.97 -10.01
N VAL A 262 0.73 4.86 -9.13
CA VAL A 262 -0.33 5.84 -9.42
C VAL A 262 0.18 6.87 -10.41
N LYS A 263 -0.55 7.02 -11.53
CA LYS A 263 -0.27 7.96 -12.63
C LYS A 263 -1.33 9.04 -12.76
N TYR A 264 -2.58 8.73 -12.41
CA TYR A 264 -3.73 9.63 -12.47
C TYR A 264 -4.28 9.82 -11.06
N LEU A 265 -4.34 11.06 -10.60
CA LEU A 265 -4.85 11.41 -9.27
C LEU A 265 -5.97 12.44 -9.37
N VAL A 266 -7.08 12.19 -8.68
CA VAL A 266 -8.17 13.16 -8.50
C VAL A 266 -8.22 13.58 -7.02
N LEU A 267 -8.18 14.88 -6.74
CA LEU A 267 -8.55 15.42 -5.43
C LEU A 267 -10.04 15.77 -5.49
N LEU A 268 -10.89 15.00 -4.82
CA LEU A 268 -12.34 15.17 -4.92
C LEU A 268 -12.83 16.42 -4.17
N ASP A 269 -14.01 16.88 -4.55
CA ASP A 269 -14.68 18.02 -3.91
C ASP A 269 -14.78 17.84 -2.40
N GLY A 270 -14.41 18.88 -1.66
CA GLY A 270 -14.41 18.84 -0.20
C GLY A 270 -13.15 18.28 0.44
N PHE A 271 -12.18 17.76 -0.32
CA PHE A 271 -10.87 17.38 0.20
C PHE A 271 -10.24 18.53 1.00
N ASN A 272 -9.94 18.25 2.27
CA ASN A 272 -9.61 19.27 3.27
C ASN A 272 -8.27 19.02 3.98
N VAL A 273 -7.30 18.42 3.29
CA VAL A 273 -5.93 18.25 3.79
C VAL A 273 -5.01 19.24 3.11
N GLN A 274 -4.17 19.94 3.89
CA GLN A 274 -3.15 20.82 3.35
C GLN A 274 -2.00 19.98 2.76
N LEU A 275 -1.95 19.88 1.43
CA LEU A 275 -0.85 19.22 0.73
C LEU A 275 0.46 20.01 0.91
N LYS A 276 1.53 19.27 1.24
CA LYS A 276 2.91 19.74 1.37
C LYS A 276 3.81 18.96 0.40
N GLU A 277 5.00 19.49 0.17
CA GLU A 277 6.02 18.84 -0.67
C GLU A 277 6.29 17.40 -0.21
N GLY A 278 6.38 16.48 -1.18
CA GLY A 278 6.67 15.06 -0.95
C GLY A 278 5.49 14.20 -0.47
N MET A 279 4.32 14.79 -0.16
CA MET A 279 3.13 14.01 0.23
C MET A 279 2.55 13.20 -0.94
N LEU A 280 2.63 13.74 -2.15
CA LEU A 280 2.22 13.07 -3.38
C LEU A 280 3.44 12.48 -4.10
N PRO A 281 3.38 11.24 -4.61
CA PRO A 281 4.52 10.60 -5.27
C PRO A 281 4.87 11.25 -6.61
N GLN A 282 6.17 11.25 -6.96
CA GLN A 282 6.70 11.73 -8.25
C GLN A 282 6.35 10.80 -9.44
N SER A 283 5.40 9.88 -9.26
CA SER A 283 4.88 9.03 -10.33
C SER A 283 3.67 9.64 -11.03
N ILE A 284 2.98 10.59 -10.40
CA ILE A 284 1.73 11.17 -10.90
C ILE A 284 2.04 12.03 -12.12
N MET A 285 1.34 11.77 -13.22
CA MET A 285 1.46 12.48 -14.49
C MET A 285 0.24 13.36 -14.77
N TYR A 286 -0.95 12.93 -14.31
CA TYR A 286 -2.22 13.62 -14.49
C TYR A 286 -2.82 13.92 -13.12
N LEU A 287 -3.05 15.19 -12.83
CA LEU A 287 -3.66 15.65 -11.58
C LEU A 287 -4.95 16.40 -11.89
N LEU A 288 -6.07 15.91 -11.36
CA LEU A 288 -7.36 16.58 -11.43
C LEU A 288 -7.71 17.10 -10.04
N VAL A 289 -8.17 18.34 -9.95
CA VAL A 289 -8.42 19.01 -8.68
C VAL A 289 -9.84 19.57 -8.67
N GLY A 290 -10.69 19.01 -7.82
CA GLY A 290 -12.06 19.47 -7.55
C GLY A 290 -12.10 20.71 -6.65
N ALA A 291 -13.28 20.96 -6.05
CA ALA A 291 -13.54 22.02 -5.10
C ALA A 291 -12.89 21.76 -3.72
N ILE A 292 -11.56 21.69 -3.68
CA ILE A 292 -10.76 21.45 -2.47
C ILE A 292 -10.87 22.64 -1.48
N LYS A 293 -10.73 22.35 -0.19
CA LYS A 293 -10.90 23.36 0.88
C LYS A 293 -9.63 24.10 1.27
N LYS A 294 -8.46 23.61 0.86
CA LYS A 294 -7.14 24.19 1.18
C LYS A 294 -6.40 24.55 -0.11
N PRO A 295 -5.62 25.63 -0.13
CA PRO A 295 -4.90 26.04 -1.34
C PRO A 295 -3.75 25.08 -1.66
N LEU A 296 -3.42 24.96 -2.96
CA LEU A 296 -2.23 24.26 -3.43
C LEU A 296 -0.99 25.15 -3.16
N LEU A 297 -0.10 24.68 -2.29
CA LEU A 297 1.13 25.40 -1.94
C LEU A 297 2.25 25.12 -2.94
N LYS A 298 3.27 25.98 -2.98
CA LYS A 298 4.51 25.72 -3.73
C LYS A 298 5.09 24.36 -3.35
N GLY A 299 5.45 23.56 -4.34
CA GLY A 299 5.99 22.20 -4.15
C GLY A 299 4.96 21.13 -3.80
N SER A 300 3.68 21.47 -3.56
CA SER A 300 2.65 20.47 -3.24
C SER A 300 2.23 19.60 -4.42
N ILE A 301 2.37 20.13 -5.65
CA ILE A 301 2.17 19.39 -6.90
C ILE A 301 3.52 18.77 -7.29
N PRO A 302 3.61 17.45 -7.51
CA PRO A 302 4.85 16.81 -7.95
C PRO A 302 5.38 17.37 -9.28
N ASN A 303 6.70 17.47 -9.43
CA ASN A 303 7.36 17.91 -10.67
C ASN A 303 7.27 16.86 -11.80
N SER A 304 6.61 15.73 -11.56
CA SER A 304 6.26 14.74 -12.58
C SER A 304 4.93 15.02 -13.27
N VAL A 305 4.09 15.91 -12.72
CA VAL A 305 2.77 16.22 -13.28
C VAL A 305 2.95 16.97 -14.61
N GLN A 306 2.36 16.43 -15.66
CA GLN A 306 2.40 16.96 -17.03
C GLN A 306 1.07 17.61 -17.42
N CYS A 307 -0.05 17.08 -16.92
CA CYS A 307 -1.39 17.61 -17.18
C CYS A 307 -2.10 17.91 -15.85
N LEU A 308 -2.51 19.16 -15.67
CA LEU A 308 -3.24 19.63 -14.49
C LEU A 308 -4.63 20.08 -14.91
N PHE A 309 -5.67 19.51 -14.30
CA PHE A 309 -7.06 19.87 -14.53
C PHE A 309 -7.61 20.53 -13.27
N LEU A 310 -8.05 21.78 -13.39
CA LEU A 310 -8.79 22.47 -12.34
C LEU A 310 -10.27 22.36 -12.69
N LEU A 311 -10.96 21.46 -11.99
CA LEU A 311 -12.34 21.10 -12.26
C LEU A 311 -13.31 22.20 -11.79
N ASP A 312 -14.58 22.03 -12.14
CA ASP A 312 -15.62 22.97 -11.75
C ASP A 312 -15.70 23.12 -10.22
N GLY A 313 -15.93 24.34 -9.75
CA GLY A 313 -15.95 24.67 -8.32
C GLY A 313 -14.58 24.83 -7.64
N PHE A 314 -13.45 24.58 -8.31
CA PHE A 314 -12.14 24.96 -7.78
C PHE A 314 -12.07 26.49 -7.62
N ASN A 315 -11.89 26.96 -6.38
CA ASN A 315 -11.94 28.38 -6.02
C ASN A 315 -10.74 28.84 -5.17
N GLN A 316 -9.69 28.02 -5.09
CA GLN A 316 -8.50 28.35 -4.32
C GLN A 316 -7.53 29.20 -5.15
N LYS A 317 -6.82 30.13 -4.50
CA LYS A 317 -5.79 30.93 -5.18
C LYS A 317 -4.61 30.03 -5.58
N ILE A 318 -4.15 30.19 -6.82
CA ILE A 318 -2.93 29.54 -7.33
C ILE A 318 -1.86 30.61 -7.49
N SER A 319 -0.74 30.45 -6.77
CA SER A 319 0.41 31.35 -6.89
C SER A 319 1.46 30.86 -7.89
N GLU A 320 1.56 29.55 -8.12
CA GLU A 320 2.59 28.93 -8.96
C GLU A 320 2.13 27.53 -9.41
N ILE A 321 2.52 27.12 -10.61
CA ILE A 321 2.35 25.77 -11.15
C ILE A 321 3.75 25.25 -11.54
N PRO A 322 4.09 23.97 -11.29
CA PRO A 322 5.36 23.40 -11.73
C PRO A 322 5.58 23.58 -13.23
N GLN A 323 6.82 23.89 -13.64
CA GLN A 323 7.19 24.00 -15.07
C GLN A 323 7.05 22.68 -15.84
N SER A 324 6.94 21.56 -15.12
CA SER A 324 6.65 20.24 -15.68
C SER A 324 5.25 20.14 -16.27
N VAL A 325 4.31 20.98 -15.81
CA VAL A 325 2.93 20.99 -16.32
C VAL A 325 2.96 21.61 -17.72
N LEU A 326 2.75 20.76 -18.73
CA LEU A 326 2.72 21.12 -20.14
C LEU A 326 1.33 21.60 -20.56
N GLN A 327 0.29 21.09 -19.91
CA GLN A 327 -1.10 21.38 -20.21
C GLN A 327 -1.88 21.70 -18.93
N LEU A 328 -2.44 22.89 -18.87
CA LEU A 328 -3.35 23.32 -17.81
C LEU A 328 -4.76 23.39 -18.38
N LEU A 329 -5.67 22.57 -17.86
CA LEU A 329 -7.06 22.51 -18.29
C LEU A 329 -7.95 23.16 -17.24
N LEU A 330 -8.78 24.09 -17.68
CA LEU A 330 -9.61 24.90 -16.83
C LEU A 330 -11.09 24.67 -17.14
N PHE A 331 -11.84 24.30 -16.11
CA PHE A 331 -13.30 24.39 -16.09
C PHE A 331 -13.71 25.79 -15.62
N ASP A 332 -14.90 26.05 -15.05
CA ASP A 332 -15.28 27.42 -14.65
C ASP A 332 -14.56 27.91 -13.37
N THR A 333 -13.23 27.91 -13.42
CA THR A 333 -12.28 28.24 -12.35
C THR A 333 -11.68 29.62 -12.59
N LEU A 334 -11.66 30.48 -11.58
CA LEU A 334 -10.99 31.77 -11.63
C LEU A 334 -9.48 31.62 -11.46
N LEU A 335 -8.70 32.01 -12.48
CA LEU A 335 -7.25 32.13 -12.35
C LEU A 335 -6.82 33.57 -12.02
N THR A 336 -5.98 33.71 -11.01
CA THR A 336 -5.13 34.90 -10.85
C THR A 336 -3.97 34.85 -11.84
N ASN A 337 -3.50 36.00 -12.32
CA ASN A 337 -2.37 36.04 -13.26
C ASN A 337 -1.07 35.61 -12.54
N PHE A 338 -0.37 34.61 -13.06
CA PHE A 338 0.94 34.14 -12.58
C PHE A 338 1.82 33.75 -13.78
N PRO A 339 3.14 33.67 -13.63
CA PRO A 339 4.02 33.31 -14.74
C PRO A 339 3.77 31.87 -15.24
N TYR A 340 3.12 31.73 -16.39
CA TYR A 340 2.88 30.45 -17.06
C TYR A 340 2.86 30.63 -18.58
N SER A 341 3.73 29.90 -19.28
CA SER A 341 3.96 30.05 -20.73
C SER A 341 3.53 28.84 -21.56
N LYS A 342 3.12 27.74 -20.90
CA LYS A 342 2.68 26.51 -21.56
C LYS A 342 1.21 26.60 -21.98
N SER A 343 0.70 25.52 -22.58
CA SER A 343 -0.67 25.50 -23.10
C SER A 343 -1.70 25.55 -21.98
N ILE A 344 -2.66 26.47 -22.12
CA ILE A 344 -3.88 26.52 -21.32
C ILE A 344 -5.03 26.08 -22.22
N TYR A 345 -5.87 25.18 -21.74
CA TYR A 345 -7.10 24.79 -22.38
C TYR A 345 -8.27 25.17 -21.49
N ARG A 346 -9.34 25.71 -22.07
CA ARG A 346 -10.57 26.03 -21.36
C ARG A 346 -11.72 25.17 -21.86
N SER A 347 -12.50 24.60 -20.95
CA SER A 347 -13.72 23.87 -21.28
C SER A 347 -14.76 24.78 -21.93
N SER A 348 -15.74 24.21 -22.61
CA SER A 348 -16.90 24.94 -23.15
C SER A 348 -17.73 25.66 -22.06
N LYS A 349 -17.62 25.23 -20.80
CA LYS A 349 -18.29 25.82 -19.64
C LYS A 349 -17.53 27.01 -19.02
N TYR A 350 -16.30 27.29 -19.46
CA TYR A 350 -15.44 28.34 -18.88
C TYR A 350 -16.02 29.74 -19.15
N LYS A 351 -16.31 30.52 -18.09
CA LYS A 351 -16.91 31.86 -18.23
C LYS A 351 -16.02 33.00 -17.74
N GLN A 352 -14.95 32.69 -17.01
CA GLN A 352 -14.07 33.70 -16.43
C GLN A 352 -13.25 34.44 -17.51
N LYS A 353 -12.70 35.61 -17.18
CA LYS A 353 -11.77 36.32 -18.07
C LYS A 353 -10.35 35.74 -17.93
N LEU A 354 -9.70 35.45 -19.06
CA LEU A 354 -8.30 35.01 -19.11
C LEU A 354 -7.45 36.05 -19.85
N THR A 355 -6.25 36.32 -19.34
CA THR A 355 -5.28 37.28 -19.92
C THR A 355 -4.04 36.60 -20.50
N TYR A 356 -4.04 35.27 -20.62
CA TYR A 356 -2.92 34.49 -21.16
C TYR A 356 -2.99 34.42 -22.69
N SER A 357 -1.83 34.42 -23.36
CA SER A 357 -1.74 34.37 -24.84
C SER A 357 -1.97 32.97 -25.41
N ASN A 358 -1.57 31.92 -24.68
CA ASN A 358 -1.59 30.52 -25.15
C ASN A 358 -2.84 29.75 -24.67
N VAL A 359 -4.02 30.34 -24.87
CA VAL A 359 -5.31 29.77 -24.45
C VAL A 359 -6.03 29.16 -25.65
N ASN A 360 -6.28 27.86 -25.58
CA ASN A 360 -7.03 27.11 -26.58
C ASN A 360 -8.38 26.66 -26.01
N ASN A 361 -9.38 26.46 -26.87
CA ASN A 361 -10.62 25.80 -26.45
C ASN A 361 -10.35 24.30 -26.37
N TRP A 362 -10.85 23.66 -25.31
CA TRP A 362 -10.81 22.21 -25.18
C TRP A 362 -12.04 21.59 -25.85
N ASP A 363 -11.81 20.66 -26.76
CA ASP A 363 -12.81 19.92 -27.53
C ASP A 363 -12.96 18.47 -27.06
N GLY A 364 -12.40 18.12 -25.89
CA GLY A 364 -12.19 16.75 -25.41
C GLY A 364 -13.43 15.88 -25.11
N GLY A 365 -14.61 16.21 -25.65
CA GLY A 365 -15.82 15.38 -25.55
C GLY A 365 -16.30 15.14 -24.11
N ASN A 366 -16.95 14.00 -23.88
CA ASN A 366 -17.50 13.59 -22.58
C ASN A 366 -16.40 13.08 -21.61
N TRP A 367 -15.29 13.81 -21.48
CA TRP A 367 -14.20 13.43 -20.57
C TRP A 367 -14.44 13.88 -19.12
N GLU A 368 -15.46 14.70 -18.84
CA GLU A 368 -15.74 15.20 -17.48
C GLU A 368 -15.77 14.08 -16.42
N PRO A 369 -15.12 14.27 -15.27
CA PRO A 369 -15.23 13.33 -14.16
C PRO A 369 -16.68 13.21 -13.69
N ILE A 370 -17.23 12.00 -13.76
CA ILE A 370 -18.53 11.66 -13.19
C ILE A 370 -18.28 11.11 -11.78
N ILE A 371 -18.87 11.76 -10.78
CA ILE A 371 -18.74 11.41 -9.37
C ILE A 371 -20.11 10.97 -8.86
N GLU A 372 -20.21 9.74 -8.37
CA GLU A 372 -21.44 9.15 -7.83
C GLU A 372 -21.31 8.92 -6.32
N PHE A 373 -22.30 9.33 -5.53
CA PHE A 373 -22.31 9.29 -4.06
C PHE A 373 -23.23 8.23 -3.46
#